data_AF-A0A4V3PB35-F1
#
_entry.id   AF-A0A4V3PB35-F1
#
_cell.length_a   1.000
_cell.length_b   1.000
_cell.length_c   1.000
_cell.angle_alpha   90.00
_cell.angle_beta   90.00
_cell.angle_gamma   90.00
#
_symmetry.space_group_name_H-M   'P 1'
#
loop_
_entity.id
_entity.type
_entity.pdbx_description
1 polymer ?
#
loop_
_entity_poly.entity_id
_entity_poly.type
_entity_poly.pdbx_seq_one_letter_code
_entity_poly.pdbx_strand_id
1 'polypeptide(L)'
;MSRREDLPADFDEPVFAEPWQAEAFAMTVALHDKGLFSWSEWADALSAEVKRPDAAADRHDYYEHWLAALESLLSAKGVAGRSDVDRLAAAWERAAHATPHGKPILLENDPGPSAGRGQTG
;
A
#
# COMPACT_ATOMS: atom_id res chain seq x y z
N MET A 1 6.55 47.13 14.40
CA MET A 1 6.05 46.99 13.02
C MET A 1 5.78 45.51 12.79
N SER A 2 4.51 45.11 12.75
CA SER A 2 4.09 43.72 12.55
C SER A 2 4.58 43.21 11.19
N ARG A 3 5.37 42.14 11.21
CA ARG A 3 5.55 41.28 10.04
C ARG A 3 4.29 40.44 9.95
N ARG A 4 3.33 40.85 9.11
CA ARG A 4 2.24 39.95 8.72
C ARG A 4 2.88 38.80 7.94
N GLU A 5 2.54 37.61 8.38
CA GLU A 5 2.94 36.33 7.83
C GLU A 5 2.29 36.19 6.45
N ASP A 6 3.10 36.25 5.39
CA ASP A 6 2.69 35.83 4.05
C ASP A 6 2.70 34.30 4.01
N LEU A 7 1.57 33.68 4.36
CA LEU A 7 1.31 32.28 4.06
C LEU A 7 0.47 32.21 2.77
N PRO A 8 1.03 31.79 1.63
CA PRO A 8 0.20 31.21 0.58
C PRO A 8 -0.11 29.78 1.01
N ALA A 9 -1.18 29.61 1.79
CA ALA A 9 -1.85 28.31 1.85
C ALA A 9 -2.73 28.23 0.62
N ASP A 10 -2.19 27.73 -0.49
CA ASP A 10 -3.02 27.21 -1.56
C ASP A 10 -3.80 26.02 -0.97
N PHE A 11 -5.04 26.28 -0.57
CA PHE A 11 -5.98 25.26 -0.06
C PHE A 11 -6.46 24.28 -1.16
N ASP A 12 -5.86 24.35 -2.36
CA ASP A 12 -6.18 23.53 -3.53
C ASP A 12 -5.18 22.37 -3.76
N GLU A 13 -4.17 22.20 -2.91
CA GLU A 13 -3.27 21.06 -3.02
C GLU A 13 -4.02 19.78 -2.58
N PRO A 14 -4.08 18.73 -3.43
CA PRO A 14 -4.83 17.54 -3.10
C PRO A 14 -4.23 16.86 -1.86
N VAL A 15 -5.09 16.50 -0.90
CA VAL A 15 -4.72 15.83 0.37
C VAL A 15 -3.96 14.52 0.12
N PHE A 16 -4.25 13.86 -1.00
CA PHE A 16 -3.57 12.67 -1.49
C PHE A 16 -3.01 12.95 -2.88
N ALA A 17 -1.74 12.66 -3.10
CA ALA A 17 -1.08 12.84 -4.39
C ALA A 17 -1.55 11.81 -5.41
N GLU A 18 -1.90 10.61 -4.96
CA GLU A 18 -2.35 9.50 -5.81
C GLU A 18 -3.58 8.80 -5.19
N PRO A 19 -4.52 8.26 -5.99
CA PRO A 19 -5.73 7.62 -5.48
C PRO A 19 -5.45 6.48 -4.48
N TRP A 20 -4.39 5.70 -4.70
CA TRP A 20 -4.03 4.57 -3.83
C TRP A 20 -3.68 5.02 -2.40
N GLN A 21 -3.22 6.26 -2.20
CA GLN A 21 -2.89 6.78 -0.87
C GLN A 21 -4.15 6.95 -0.02
N ALA A 22 -5.25 7.40 -0.64
CA ALA A 22 -6.55 7.51 0.01
C ALA A 22 -7.11 6.12 0.37
N GLU A 23 -6.91 5.14 -0.51
CA GLU A 23 -7.32 3.76 -0.27
C GLU A 23 -6.53 3.14 0.90
N ALA A 24 -5.21 3.32 0.94
CA ALA A 24 -4.36 2.85 2.04
C ALA A 24 -4.79 3.46 3.39
N PHE A 25 -5.05 4.77 3.42
CA PHE A 25 -5.57 5.45 4.60
C PHE A 25 -6.93 4.88 5.04
N ALA A 26 -7.87 4.74 4.10
CA ALA A 26 -9.20 4.22 4.38
C ALA A 26 -9.16 2.78 4.90
N MET A 27 -8.28 1.94 4.36
CA MET A 27 -8.05 0.58 4.87
C MET A 27 -7.53 0.60 6.31
N THR A 28 -6.51 1.41 6.63
CA THR A 28 -5.99 1.53 8.00
C THR A 28 -7.11 1.92 8.98
N VAL A 29 -7.92 2.93 8.66
CA VAL A 29 -9.04 3.37 9.51
C VAL A 29 -10.07 2.24 9.66
N ALA A 30 -10.48 1.59 8.57
CA ALA A 30 -11.48 0.53 8.63
C ALA A 30 -11.01 -0.71 9.41
N LEU A 31 -9.72 -1.04 9.36
CA LEU A 31 -9.14 -2.16 10.12
C LEU A 31 -9.02 -1.83 11.62
N HIS A 32 -8.67 -0.58 11.94
CA HIS A 32 -8.71 -0.06 13.30
C HIS A 32 -10.13 -0.11 13.87
N ASP A 33 -11.12 0.39 13.14
CA ASP A 33 -12.52 0.44 13.59
C ASP A 33 -13.10 -0.96 13.84
N LYS A 34 -12.57 -1.98 13.15
CA LYS A 34 -12.88 -3.39 13.38
C LYS A 34 -12.13 -4.01 14.57
N GLY A 35 -11.26 -3.25 15.24
CA GLY A 35 -10.51 -3.68 16.42
C GLY A 35 -9.34 -4.61 16.14
N LEU A 36 -8.84 -4.68 14.90
CA LEU A 36 -7.68 -5.54 14.57
C LEU A 36 -6.39 -5.06 15.22
N PHE A 37 -6.26 -3.74 15.39
CA PHE A 37 -5.18 -3.10 16.11
C PHE A 37 -5.66 -1.79 16.73
N SER A 38 -4.95 -1.34 17.75
CA SER A 38 -5.11 -0.03 18.38
C SER A 38 -4.29 1.04 17.65
N TRP A 39 -4.65 2.32 17.83
CA TRP A 39 -3.85 3.43 17.31
C TRP A 39 -2.41 3.48 17.87
N SER A 40 -2.19 2.97 19.09
CA SER A 40 -0.83 2.84 19.65
C SER A 40 0.01 1.82 18.87
N GLU A 41 -0.55 0.64 18.59
CA GLU A 41 0.15 -0.37 17.79
C GLU A 41 0.42 0.12 16.36
N TRP A 42 -0.52 0.87 15.78
CA TRP A 42 -0.33 1.53 14.51
C TRP A 42 0.82 2.55 14.53
N ALA A 43 0.83 3.43 15.54
CA ALA A 43 1.86 4.46 15.67
C ALA A 43 3.26 3.85 15.86
N ASP A 44 3.36 2.75 16.62
CA ASP A 44 4.60 2.01 16.81
C ASP A 44 5.09 1.38 15.50
N ALA A 45 4.19 0.72 14.76
CA ALA A 45 4.52 0.12 13.46
C ALA A 45 4.98 1.16 12.43
N LEU A 46 4.24 2.27 12.30
CA LEU A 46 4.59 3.36 11.38
C LEU A 46 5.91 4.02 11.76
N SER A 47 6.12 4.26 13.06
CA SER A 47 7.37 4.84 13.55
C SER A 47 8.58 3.94 13.26
N ALA A 48 8.41 2.62 13.29
CA ALA A 48 9.48 1.68 12.96
C ALA A 48 9.87 1.78 11.48
N GLU A 49 8.90 1.90 10.57
CA GLU A 49 9.16 1.99 9.13
C GLU A 49 9.75 3.34 8.72
N VAL A 50 9.23 4.46 9.24
CA VAL A 50 9.73 5.81 8.92
C VAL A 50 11.15 6.06 9.46
N LYS A 51 11.57 5.33 10.51
CA LYS A 51 12.92 5.45 11.08
C LYS A 51 13.97 4.58 10.37
N ARG A 52 13.59 3.84 9.33
CA ARG A 52 14.54 2.98 8.61
C ARG A 52 15.60 3.84 7.91
N PRO A 53 16.88 3.45 8.00
CA PRO A 53 17.99 4.25 7.46
C PRO A 53 17.96 4.39 5.93
N ASP A 54 17.22 3.53 5.23
CA ASP A 54 17.04 3.57 3.78
C ASP A 54 15.76 4.32 3.34
N ALA A 55 15.02 4.95 4.27
CA ALA A 55 13.86 5.77 3.94
C ALA A 55 14.31 7.01 3.17
N ALA A 56 13.85 7.21 1.93
CA ALA A 56 14.13 8.46 1.24
C ALA A 56 13.45 9.61 2.00
N ALA A 57 14.17 10.72 2.14
CA ALA A 57 13.67 11.88 2.88
C ALA A 57 12.60 12.69 2.12
N ASP A 58 12.15 12.17 0.98
CA ASP A 58 11.24 12.85 0.08
C ASP A 58 9.79 12.50 0.46
N ARG A 59 8.93 13.51 0.52
CA ARG A 59 7.52 13.40 0.94
C ARG A 59 6.70 12.38 0.13
N HIS A 60 7.21 11.96 -1.03
CA HIS A 60 6.59 10.95 -1.89
C HIS A 60 6.53 9.56 -1.24
N ASP A 61 7.49 9.23 -0.36
CA ASP A 61 7.65 7.87 0.17
C ASP A 61 6.85 7.66 1.46
N TYR A 62 6.20 8.72 1.98
CA TYR A 62 5.44 8.66 3.23
C TYR A 62 4.35 7.59 3.21
N TYR A 63 3.56 7.54 2.13
CA TYR A 63 2.50 6.54 1.99
C TYR A 63 3.04 5.15 1.63
N GLU A 64 4.26 5.05 1.10
CA GLU A 64 4.94 3.76 0.92
C GLU A 64 5.36 3.18 2.28
N HIS A 65 5.93 4.01 3.16
CA HIS A 65 6.20 3.62 4.55
C HIS A 65 4.91 3.31 5.33
N TRP A 66 3.83 4.05 5.07
CA TRP A 66 2.51 3.74 5.62
C TRP A 66 2.03 2.35 5.20
N LEU A 67 2.14 2.02 3.91
CA LEU A 67 1.73 0.72 3.40
C LEU A 67 2.60 -0.41 3.97
N ALA A 68 3.93 -0.21 4.03
CA ALA A 68 4.85 -1.16 4.65
C ALA A 68 4.52 -1.42 6.14
N ALA A 69 4.15 -0.37 6.88
CA ALA A 69 3.75 -0.50 8.28
C ALA A 69 2.44 -1.28 8.42
N LEU A 70 1.47 -1.03 7.53
CA LEU A 70 0.21 -1.77 7.49
C LEU A 70 0.41 -3.25 7.18
N GLU A 71 1.22 -3.57 6.17
CA GLU A 71 1.58 -4.96 5.84
C GLU A 71 2.26 -5.66 7.02
N SER A 72 3.23 -5.01 7.65
CA SER A 72 3.96 -5.55 8.80
C SER A 72 3.01 -5.85 9.98
N LEU A 73 2.11 -4.90 10.29
CA LEU A 73 1.14 -5.06 11.36
C LEU A 73 0.14 -6.17 11.08
N LEU A 74 -0.39 -6.26 9.86
CA LEU A 74 -1.31 -7.33 9.45
C LEU A 74 -0.65 -8.70 9.45
N SER A 75 0.62 -8.77 9.05
CA SER A 75 1.44 -9.98 9.09
C SER A 75 1.67 -10.44 10.53
N ALA A 76 2.05 -9.52 11.43
CA ALA A 76 2.24 -9.81 12.85
C ALA A 76 0.96 -10.29 13.54
N LYS A 77 -0.21 -9.84 13.07
CA LYS A 77 -1.54 -10.25 13.55
C LYS A 77 -2.04 -11.54 12.88
N GLY A 78 -1.32 -12.10 11.91
CA GLY A 78 -1.71 -13.31 11.18
C GLY A 78 -2.92 -13.13 10.25
N VAL A 79 -3.24 -11.88 9.88
CA VAL A 79 -4.39 -11.55 9.02
C VAL A 79 -4.01 -11.63 7.54
N ALA A 80 -2.85 -11.08 7.19
CA ALA A 80 -2.31 -11.14 5.83
C ALA A 80 -0.79 -11.19 5.93
N GLY A 81 -0.21 -12.35 5.60
CA GLY A 81 1.23 -12.50 5.54
C GLY A 81 1.80 -11.81 4.31
N ARG A 82 3.07 -11.37 4.38
CA ARG A 82 3.77 -10.76 3.24
C ARG A 82 3.70 -11.62 1.98
N SER A 83 3.87 -12.93 2.12
CA SER A 83 3.79 -13.88 1.00
C SER A 83 2.40 -14.00 0.37
N ASP A 84 1.32 -13.73 1.12
CA ASP A 84 -0.04 -13.73 0.58
C ASP A 84 -0.32 -12.45 -0.19
N VAL A 85 0.16 -11.31 0.33
CA VAL A 85 0.12 -10.01 -0.37
C VAL A 85 0.90 -10.08 -1.68
N ASP A 86 2.15 -10.56 -1.63
CA ASP A 86 3.01 -10.71 -2.81
C ASP A 86 2.37 -11.65 -3.85
N ARG A 87 1.77 -12.76 -3.40
CA ARG A 87 1.09 -13.71 -4.29
C ARG A 87 -0.11 -13.07 -4.98
N LEU A 88 -0.90 -12.29 -4.24
CA LEU A 88 -2.08 -11.62 -4.77
C LEU A 88 -1.70 -10.49 -5.73
N ALA A 89 -0.67 -9.70 -5.41
CA ALA A 89 -0.13 -8.68 -6.30
C ALA A 89 0.34 -9.31 -7.62
N ALA A 90 1.13 -10.39 -7.55
CA ALA A 90 1.57 -11.12 -8.74
C ALA A 90 0.41 -11.72 -9.54
N ALA A 91 -0.68 -12.15 -8.89
CA ALA A 91 -1.88 -12.63 -9.55
C ALA A 91 -2.59 -11.51 -10.31
N TRP A 92 -2.70 -10.32 -9.71
CA TRP A 92 -3.24 -9.13 -10.37
C TRP A 92 -2.39 -8.68 -11.56
N GLU A 93 -1.05 -8.72 -11.46
CA GLU A 93 -0.16 -8.42 -12.58
C GLU A 93 -0.37 -9.38 -13.76
N ARG A 94 -0.45 -10.69 -13.48
CA ARG A 94 -0.74 -11.70 -14.50
C ARG A 94 -2.12 -11.52 -15.12
N ALA A 95 -3.13 -11.25 -14.30
CA ALA A 95 -4.48 -10.94 -14.77
C ALA A 95 -4.50 -9.72 -15.68
N ALA A 96 -3.80 -8.64 -15.30
CA ALA A 96 -3.68 -7.44 -16.11
C ALA A 96 -3.03 -7.74 -17.47
N HIS A 97 -1.96 -8.54 -17.49
CA HIS A 97 -1.26 -8.94 -18.72
C HIS A 97 -2.13 -9.83 -19.63
N ALA A 98 -2.94 -10.71 -19.04
CA ALA A 98 -3.83 -11.61 -19.78
C ALA A 98 -5.13 -10.95 -20.26
N THR A 99 -5.46 -9.76 -19.75
CA THR A 99 -6.71 -9.04 -20.09
C THR A 99 -6.55 -8.31 -21.42
N PRO A 100 -7.37 -8.61 -22.45
CA PRO A 100 -7.36 -7.85 -23.69
C PRO A 100 -7.67 -6.37 -23.47
N HIS A 101 -7.04 -5.48 -24.24
CA HIS A 101 -7.30 -4.04 -24.14
C HIS A 101 -8.78 -3.71 -24.28
N GLY A 102 -9.29 -2.82 -23.41
CA GLY A 102 -10.69 -2.42 -23.36
C GLY A 102 -11.62 -3.40 -22.61
N LYS A 103 -11.08 -4.45 -21.98
CA LYS A 103 -11.80 -5.31 -21.04
C LYS A 103 -11.40 -5.01 -19.60
N PRO A 104 -12.30 -5.22 -18.62
CA PRO A 104 -11.96 -5.04 -17.21
C PRO A 104 -10.91 -6.07 -16.76
N ILE A 105 -9.95 -5.61 -15.95
CA ILE A 105 -8.99 -6.50 -15.30
C ILE A 105 -9.70 -7.10 -14.09
N LEU A 106 -9.88 -8.42 -14.11
CA LEU A 106 -10.48 -9.18 -13.02
C LEU A 106 -9.48 -10.25 -12.60
N LEU A 107 -9.43 -10.59 -11.30
CA LEU A 107 -8.49 -11.61 -10.79
C LEU A 107 -8.69 -12.98 -11.47
N GLU A 108 -9.91 -13.30 -11.92
CA GLU A 108 -10.23 -14.49 -12.71
C GLU A 108 -9.53 -14.56 -14.07
N ASN A 109 -9.00 -13.44 -14.56
CA ASN A 109 -8.20 -13.40 -15.77
C ASN A 109 -6.77 -13.91 -15.54
N ASP A 110 -6.35 -14.14 -14.28
CA ASP A 110 -5.03 -14.70 -13.98
C ASP A 110 -4.92 -16.13 -14.54
N PRO A 111 -4.01 -16.40 -15.50
CA PRO A 111 -3.77 -17.76 -16.02
C PRO A 111 -3.08 -18.68 -15.00
N GLY A 112 -2.74 -18.16 -13.82
CA GLY A 112 -1.95 -18.83 -12.80
C GLY A 112 -0.44 -18.71 -13.08
N PRO A 113 0.39 -19.05 -12.08
CA PRO A 113 1.83 -19.15 -12.30
C PRO A 113 2.06 -20.22 -13.37
N SER A 114 2.65 -19.84 -14.50
CA SER A 114 2.94 -20.77 -15.59
C SER A 114 3.85 -21.89 -15.07
N ALA A 115 3.29 -23.07 -14.83
CA ALA A 115 4.09 -24.27 -14.61
C ALA A 115 4.88 -24.50 -15.91
N GLY A 116 6.20 -24.37 -15.84
CA GLY A 116 7.09 -24.61 -16.98
C GLY A 116 6.70 -25.94 -17.65
N ARG A 117 6.37 -25.88 -18.94
CA ARG A 117 6.26 -27.09 -19.78
C ARG A 117 7.58 -27.85 -19.65
N GLY A 118 7.49 -29.10 -19.18
CA GLY A 118 8.63 -29.96 -18.93
C GLY A 118 9.46 -30.24 -20.19
N GLN A 119 10.73 -30.56 -19.95
CA GLN A 119 11.50 -31.42 -20.84
C GLN A 119 12.12 -32.53 -19.97
N THR A 120 11.40 -33.64 -19.94
CA THR A 120 11.92 -34.98 -19.73
C THR A 120 12.57 -35.41 -21.05
N GLY A 121 13.80 -35.94 -20.99
CA GLY A 121 14.52 -36.49 -22.14
C GLY A 121 15.94 -36.86 -21.77
#